data_AF-A0A271J4W6-F1
#
_entry.id   AF-A0A271J4W6-F1
#
_cell.length_a   1.000
_cell.length_b   1.000
_cell.length_c   1.000
_cell.angle_alpha   90.00
_cell.angle_beta   90.00
_cell.angle_gamma   90.00
#
_symmetry.space_group_name_H-M   'P 1'
#
loop_
_entity.id
_entity.type
_entity.pdbx_description
1 polymer ?
#
loop_
_entity_poly.entity_id
_entity_poly.type
_entity_poly.pdbx_seq_one_letter_code
_entity_poly.pdbx_strand_id
1 'polypeptide(L)'
;MPLAACESEPEVAETDTTIVETPDPIVDEPMMDDTTMDDAPEVTPQATVDAVTEAGGLTSLAPAAAVSNIDAWIDRLEGNPDFAPVVADLETLRSQLQASPIDGAAVGATLQSLGQATTAAAAGDGALETLGTTLTDAGNSLAGM
;
A
#
# COMPACT_ATOMS: atom_id res chain seq x y z
N MET A 1 7.33 -35.22 46.52
CA MET A 1 8.10 -34.26 47.36
C MET A 1 9.41 -34.93 47.74
N PRO A 2 10.55 -34.26 47.92
CA PRO A 2 11.26 -33.22 47.18
C PRO A 2 12.62 -33.74 46.61
N LEU A 3 13.50 -32.82 46.20
CA LEU A 3 14.74 -32.91 45.42
C LEU A 3 15.96 -33.55 46.14
N ALA A 4 16.82 -34.24 45.37
CA ALA A 4 18.29 -34.41 45.49
C ALA A 4 18.72 -35.57 44.56
N ALA A 5 19.89 -35.69 43.92
CA ALA A 5 21.06 -34.85 43.60
C ALA A 5 21.98 -35.76 42.74
N CYS A 6 22.86 -35.17 41.92
CA CYS A 6 24.13 -35.72 41.39
C CYS A 6 24.11 -36.89 40.39
N GLU A 7 24.85 -36.74 39.28
CA GLU A 7 26.13 -37.46 38.94
C GLU A 7 26.36 -37.32 37.41
N SER A 8 27.14 -36.32 36.95
CA SER A 8 28.58 -36.39 36.67
C SER A 8 28.88 -36.40 35.16
N GLU A 9 29.35 -35.25 34.67
CA GLU A 9 30.35 -35.07 33.59
C GLU A 9 31.66 -35.83 33.94
N PRO A 10 32.68 -35.98 33.06
CA PRO A 10 32.97 -35.26 31.81
C PRO A 10 33.49 -36.18 30.67
N GLU A 11 33.77 -35.64 29.47
CA GLU A 11 35.12 -35.74 28.87
C GLU A 11 35.22 -35.07 27.48
N VAL A 12 36.20 -34.15 27.39
CA VAL A 12 37.08 -33.76 26.26
C VAL A 12 36.47 -33.48 24.87
N ALA A 13 36.87 -32.43 24.15
CA ALA A 13 38.25 -31.99 24.00
C ALA A 13 38.35 -30.49 23.72
N GLU A 14 39.42 -29.92 24.28
CA GLU A 14 40.04 -28.68 23.86
C GLU A 14 40.33 -28.71 22.35
N THR A 15 40.04 -27.61 21.65
CA THR A 15 40.81 -27.28 20.45
C THR A 15 41.24 -25.83 20.54
N ASP A 16 42.42 -25.75 21.14
CA ASP A 16 43.40 -24.68 21.04
C ASP A 16 43.61 -24.24 19.57
N THR A 17 43.66 -22.92 19.40
CA THR A 17 44.46 -22.19 18.41
C THR A 17 44.21 -22.44 16.92
N THR A 18 43.75 -21.40 16.20
CA THR A 18 44.62 -20.60 15.31
C THR A 18 43.84 -19.40 14.78
N ILE A 19 44.25 -18.20 15.21
CA ILE A 19 43.97 -16.94 14.54
C ILE A 19 44.76 -16.98 13.22
N VAL A 20 44.10 -17.14 12.09
CA VAL A 20 44.68 -16.81 10.79
C VAL A 20 44.05 -15.50 10.36
N GLU A 21 44.80 -14.44 10.57
CA GLU A 21 44.64 -13.15 9.92
C GLU A 21 44.79 -13.38 8.41
N THR A 22 43.66 -13.43 7.69
CA THR A 22 43.64 -13.34 6.23
C THR A 22 43.34 -11.90 5.84
N PRO A 23 44.21 -11.24 5.07
CA PRO A 23 44.06 -9.83 4.71
C PRO A 23 42.86 -9.61 3.78
N ASP A 24 42.15 -8.51 4.01
CA ASP A 24 41.03 -8.02 3.21
C ASP A 24 41.34 -8.00 1.70
N PRO A 25 40.50 -8.59 0.83
CA PRO A 25 40.48 -8.23 -0.57
C PRO A 25 39.65 -6.96 -0.78
N ILE A 26 40.38 -5.87 -1.01
CA ILE A 26 40.04 -4.64 -1.73
C ILE A 26 38.59 -4.57 -2.25
N VAL A 27 37.84 -3.64 -1.66
CA VAL A 27 36.57 -3.12 -2.16
C VAL A 27 36.84 -2.41 -3.49
N ASP A 28 36.69 -3.14 -4.59
CA ASP A 28 36.57 -2.55 -5.92
C ASP A 28 35.07 -2.29 -6.17
N GLU A 29 34.57 -1.18 -5.62
CA GLU A 29 33.40 -0.53 -6.18
C GLU A 29 33.78 0.00 -7.56
N PRO A 30 32.97 -0.29 -8.59
CA PRO A 30 32.38 0.87 -9.25
C PRO A 30 30.93 0.66 -9.71
N MET A 31 30.12 1.66 -9.35
CA MET A 31 29.05 2.31 -10.13
C MET A 31 27.60 1.87 -9.88
N MET A 32 26.92 2.71 -9.08
CA MET A 32 25.57 3.26 -9.27
C MET A 32 24.59 2.51 -10.20
N ASP A 33 23.50 2.04 -9.62
CA ASP A 33 22.13 2.34 -10.10
C ASP A 33 21.25 2.33 -8.84
N ASP A 34 21.10 3.50 -8.23
CA ASP A 34 19.81 4.20 -8.20
C ASP A 34 18.74 3.44 -7.41
N THR A 35 18.67 3.72 -6.11
CA THR A 35 17.39 3.81 -5.36
C THR A 35 17.66 4.47 -4.00
N THR A 36 18.37 5.59 -4.03
CA THR A 36 18.17 6.64 -3.02
C THR A 36 17.34 7.75 -3.67
N MET A 37 16.11 7.42 -4.08
CA MET A 37 15.07 8.38 -4.46
C MET A 37 13.76 7.61 -4.64
N ASP A 38 13.05 7.35 -3.56
CA ASP A 38 11.58 7.49 -3.49
C ASP A 38 11.15 7.41 -2.02
N ASP A 39 11.45 8.48 -1.27
CA ASP A 39 10.70 8.84 -0.05
C ASP A 39 9.61 9.84 -0.47
N ALA A 40 8.95 9.58 -1.60
CA ALA A 40 7.58 10.02 -1.76
C ALA A 40 6.72 8.87 -1.21
N PRO A 41 5.59 9.14 -0.54
CA PRO A 41 4.63 8.09 -0.29
C PRO A 41 4.13 7.62 -1.66
N GLU A 42 4.75 6.58 -2.21
CA GLU A 42 4.24 5.92 -3.40
C GLU A 42 2.81 5.50 -3.08
N VAL A 43 1.84 6.04 -3.81
CA VAL A 43 0.46 5.70 -3.61
C VAL A 43 0.24 4.28 -4.11
N THR A 44 0.13 3.35 -3.17
CA THR A 44 -0.09 1.92 -3.43
C THR A 44 -1.51 1.51 -3.02
N PRO A 45 -2.05 0.42 -3.60
CA PRO A 45 -3.39 -0.05 -3.25
C PRO A 45 -3.50 -0.36 -1.75
N GLN A 46 -2.48 -1.04 -1.21
CA GLN A 46 -2.45 -1.43 0.20
C GLN A 46 -2.35 -0.21 1.13
N ALA A 47 -1.43 0.72 0.87
CA ALA A 47 -1.31 1.93 1.70
C ALA A 47 -2.61 2.77 1.69
N THR A 48 -3.31 2.79 0.55
CA THR A 48 -4.61 3.48 0.44
C THR A 48 -5.68 2.77 1.27
N VAL A 49 -5.75 1.44 1.23
CA VAL A 49 -6.68 0.64 2.06
C VAL A 49 -6.42 0.87 3.55
N ASP A 50 -5.15 0.88 3.95
CA ASP A 50 -4.75 1.09 5.35
C ASP A 50 -5.15 2.50 5.82
N ALA A 51 -4.83 3.54 5.03
CA ALA A 51 -5.19 4.93 5.33
C ALA A 51 -6.70 5.15 5.43
N VAL A 52 -7.47 4.52 4.53
CA VAL A 52 -8.94 4.55 4.56
C VAL A 52 -9.48 3.89 5.82
N THR A 53 -8.90 2.75 6.20
CA THR A 53 -9.31 1.99 7.39
C THR A 53 -9.01 2.78 8.67
N GLU A 54 -7.82 3.38 8.76
CA GLU A 54 -7.41 4.24 9.87
C GLU A 54 -8.27 5.50 10.01
N ALA A 55 -8.70 6.08 8.89
CA ALA A 55 -9.61 7.22 8.87
C ALA A 55 -11.05 6.85 9.29
N GLY A 56 -11.38 5.56 9.38
CA GLY A 56 -12.74 5.09 9.65
C GLY A 56 -13.64 5.08 8.40
N GLY A 57 -13.06 4.92 7.21
CA GLY A 57 -13.73 4.81 5.92
C GLY A 57 -13.48 5.99 4.98
N LEU A 58 -13.75 5.77 3.68
CA LEU A 58 -13.53 6.77 2.61
C LEU A 58 -14.33 8.06 2.83
N THR A 59 -15.50 7.96 3.46
CA THR A 59 -16.39 9.10 3.75
C THR A 59 -15.94 9.95 4.94
N SER A 60 -14.97 9.46 5.72
CA SER A 60 -14.39 10.16 6.87
C SER A 60 -13.17 11.02 6.47
N LEU A 61 -12.69 10.92 5.22
CA LEU A 61 -11.59 11.72 4.70
C LEU A 61 -12.05 13.15 4.41
N ALA A 62 -11.20 14.12 4.75
CA ALA A 62 -11.43 15.50 4.34
C ALA A 62 -11.38 15.62 2.80
N PRO A 63 -12.26 16.41 2.15
CA PRO A 63 -12.30 16.51 0.69
C PRO A 63 -10.95 16.89 0.06
N ALA A 64 -10.20 17.78 0.68
CA ALA A 64 -8.86 18.16 0.22
C ALA A 64 -7.85 17.00 0.28
N ALA A 65 -7.91 16.17 1.32
CA ALA A 65 -7.05 15.00 1.44
C ALA A 65 -7.43 13.90 0.43
N ALA A 66 -8.74 13.74 0.18
CA ALA A 66 -9.24 12.83 -0.85
C ALA A 66 -8.79 13.28 -2.24
N VAL A 67 -8.93 14.57 -2.59
CA VAL A 67 -8.46 15.13 -3.86
C VAL A 67 -6.96 14.93 -4.04
N SER A 68 -6.13 15.16 -3.02
CA SER A 68 -4.69 14.95 -3.12
C SER A 68 -4.32 13.48 -3.36
N ASN A 69 -5.04 12.53 -2.75
CA ASN A 69 -4.84 11.10 -3.00
C ASN A 69 -5.28 10.71 -4.41
N ILE A 70 -6.39 11.28 -4.89
CA ILE A 70 -6.89 11.05 -6.24
C ILE A 70 -5.89 11.54 -7.29
N ASP A 71 -5.33 12.74 -7.12
CA ASP A 71 -4.34 13.30 -8.04
C ASP A 71 -3.11 12.37 -8.17
N ALA A 72 -2.60 11.85 -7.05
CA ALA A 72 -1.49 10.92 -7.07
C ALA A 72 -1.82 9.56 -7.72
N TRP A 73 -3.06 9.06 -7.58
CA TRP A 73 -3.52 7.86 -8.28
C TRP A 73 -3.67 8.09 -9.78
N ILE A 74 -4.16 9.26 -10.21
CA ILE A 74 -4.22 9.63 -11.62
C ILE A 74 -2.82 9.64 -12.21
N ASP A 75 -1.87 10.33 -11.58
CA ASP A 75 -0.49 10.42 -12.07
C ASP A 75 0.18 9.03 -12.18
N ARG A 76 -0.14 8.11 -11.25
CA ARG A 76 0.39 6.74 -11.27
C ARG A 76 -0.22 5.85 -12.35
N LEU A 77 -1.50 6.00 -12.62
CA LEU A 77 -2.25 5.14 -13.54
C LEU A 77 -2.31 5.71 -14.97
N GLU A 78 -2.06 7.00 -15.13
CA GLU A 78 -2.01 7.66 -16.43
C GLU A 78 -0.96 6.99 -17.33
N GLY A 79 -1.32 6.78 -18.60
CA GLY A 79 -0.47 6.09 -19.57
C GLY A 79 -0.61 4.56 -19.57
N ASN A 80 -1.26 3.96 -18.57
CA ASN A 80 -1.63 2.54 -18.63
C ASN A 80 -3.05 2.36 -19.20
N PRO A 81 -3.21 1.76 -20.40
CA PRO A 81 -4.52 1.62 -21.03
C PRO A 81 -5.48 0.71 -20.25
N ASP A 82 -4.97 -0.23 -19.45
CA ASP A 82 -5.81 -1.13 -18.65
C ASP A 82 -6.51 -0.38 -17.50
N PHE A 83 -5.96 0.76 -17.08
CA PHE A 83 -6.51 1.61 -16.03
C PHE A 83 -7.17 2.89 -16.58
N ALA A 84 -7.27 3.05 -17.90
CA ALA A 84 -7.98 4.17 -18.52
C ALA A 84 -9.40 4.43 -17.94
N PRO A 85 -10.26 3.41 -17.71
CA PRO A 85 -11.56 3.64 -17.07
C PRO A 85 -11.43 4.10 -15.60
N VAL A 86 -10.43 3.59 -14.88
CA VAL A 86 -10.15 3.98 -13.48
C VAL A 86 -9.73 5.45 -13.42
N VAL A 87 -8.84 5.89 -14.31
CA VAL A 87 -8.38 7.28 -14.40
C VAL A 87 -9.56 8.22 -14.70
N ALA A 88 -10.42 7.89 -15.66
CA ALA A 88 -11.59 8.71 -16.00
C ALA A 88 -12.56 8.88 -14.81
N ASP A 89 -12.77 7.80 -14.05
CA ASP A 89 -13.61 7.85 -12.85
C ASP A 89 -12.95 8.65 -11.71
N LEU A 90 -11.63 8.56 -11.56
CA LEU A 90 -10.85 9.38 -10.61
C LEU A 90 -10.95 10.88 -10.93
N GLU A 91 -10.78 11.26 -12.20
CA GLU A 91 -10.95 12.66 -12.64
C GLU A 91 -12.36 13.19 -12.35
N THR A 92 -13.37 12.35 -12.58
CA THR A 92 -14.77 12.67 -12.28
C THR A 92 -14.97 12.87 -10.79
N LEU A 93 -14.46 11.94 -9.96
CA LEU A 93 -14.55 12.02 -8.50
C LEU A 93 -13.87 13.28 -7.96
N ARG A 94 -12.68 13.59 -8.47
CA ARG A 94 -11.93 14.81 -8.12
C ARG A 94 -12.78 16.06 -8.34
N SER A 95 -13.39 16.18 -9.51
CA SER A 95 -14.25 17.32 -9.88
C SER A 95 -15.46 17.45 -8.93
N GLN A 96 -16.11 16.34 -8.60
CA GLN A 96 -17.26 16.32 -7.68
C GLN A 96 -16.88 16.72 -6.25
N LEU A 97 -15.72 16.28 -5.75
CA LEU A 97 -15.23 16.65 -4.41
C LEU A 97 -14.81 18.13 -4.31
N GLN A 98 -14.49 18.77 -5.44
CA GLN A 98 -14.20 20.19 -5.52
C GLN A 98 -15.47 21.05 -5.74
N ALA A 99 -16.60 20.43 -6.06
CA ALA A 99 -17.87 21.12 -6.23
C ALA A 99 -18.39 21.66 -4.88
N SER A 100 -19.17 22.75 -4.95
CA SER A 100 -19.81 23.32 -3.77
C SER A 100 -21.27 23.68 -4.08
N PRO A 101 -22.26 23.00 -3.46
CA PRO A 101 -22.12 21.89 -2.51
C PRO A 101 -21.67 20.59 -3.17
N ILE A 102 -21.06 19.68 -2.39
CA ILE A 102 -20.75 18.32 -2.84
C ILE A 102 -22.06 17.54 -2.95
N ASP A 103 -22.28 16.88 -4.09
CA ASP A 103 -23.41 15.98 -4.31
C ASP A 103 -23.02 14.56 -3.90
N GLY A 104 -23.44 14.14 -2.70
CA GLY A 104 -23.12 12.82 -2.16
C GLY A 104 -23.66 11.66 -3.00
N ALA A 105 -24.80 11.82 -3.69
CA ALA A 105 -25.34 10.78 -4.55
C ALA A 105 -24.49 10.61 -5.82
N ALA A 106 -24.04 11.72 -6.41
CA ALA A 106 -23.12 11.69 -7.55
C ALA A 106 -21.76 11.09 -7.17
N VAL A 107 -21.20 11.50 -6.02
CA VAL A 107 -19.95 10.93 -5.48
C VAL A 107 -20.09 9.44 -5.21
N GLY A 108 -21.23 9.01 -4.64
CA GLY A 108 -21.51 7.61 -4.38
C GLY A 108 -21.56 6.77 -5.65
N ALA A 109 -22.20 7.28 -6.70
CA ALA A 109 -22.25 6.61 -8.00
C ALA A 109 -20.86 6.50 -8.66
N THR A 110 -20.05 7.57 -8.59
CA THR A 110 -18.68 7.53 -9.13
C THR A 110 -17.78 6.58 -8.35
N LEU A 111 -17.89 6.52 -7.01
CA LEU A 111 -17.16 5.54 -6.21
C LEU A 111 -17.53 4.09 -6.54
N GLN A 112 -18.81 3.81 -6.81
CA GLN A 112 -19.25 2.49 -7.26
C GLN A 112 -18.64 2.11 -8.63
N SER A 113 -18.66 3.05 -9.59
CA SER A 113 -18.03 2.85 -10.90
C SER A 113 -16.53 2.59 -10.76
N LEU A 114 -15.85 3.43 -9.99
CA LEU A 114 -14.42 3.35 -9.75
C LEU A 114 -14.04 2.01 -9.10
N GLY A 115 -14.83 1.55 -8.12
CA GLY A 115 -14.62 0.26 -7.48
C GLY A 115 -14.74 -0.90 -8.46
N GLN A 116 -15.76 -0.91 -9.30
CA GLN A 116 -15.95 -1.93 -10.34
C GLN A 116 -14.82 -1.91 -11.37
N ALA A 117 -14.41 -0.74 -11.83
CA ALA A 117 -13.31 -0.58 -12.78
C ALA A 117 -11.98 -1.06 -12.17
N THR A 118 -11.73 -0.74 -10.89
CA THR A 118 -10.52 -1.16 -10.17
C THR A 118 -10.47 -2.66 -9.97
N THR A 119 -11.59 -3.29 -9.55
CA THR A 119 -11.67 -4.76 -9.45
C THR A 119 -11.50 -5.43 -10.81
N ALA A 120 -12.04 -4.86 -11.88
CA ALA A 120 -11.87 -5.39 -13.23
C ALA A 120 -10.41 -5.29 -13.71
N ALA A 121 -9.72 -4.17 -13.40
CA ALA A 121 -8.33 -3.94 -13.73
C ALA A 121 -7.34 -4.73 -12.85
N ALA A 122 -7.80 -5.25 -11.71
CA ALA A 122 -6.93 -5.95 -10.75
C ALA A 122 -6.24 -7.19 -11.34
N ALA A 123 -6.84 -7.86 -12.32
CA ALA A 123 -6.25 -9.01 -13.01
C ALA A 123 -5.66 -10.12 -12.07
N GLY A 124 -6.24 -10.28 -10.88
CA GLY A 124 -5.78 -11.23 -9.84
C GLY A 124 -4.88 -10.62 -8.76
N ASP A 125 -4.66 -9.31 -8.76
CA ASP A 125 -4.04 -8.58 -7.67
C ASP A 125 -5.02 -8.39 -6.51
N GLY A 126 -4.82 -9.15 -5.42
CA GLY A 126 -5.72 -9.14 -4.27
C GLY A 126 -5.82 -7.78 -3.56
N ALA A 127 -4.81 -6.92 -3.67
CA ALA A 127 -4.83 -5.60 -3.06
C ALA A 127 -5.72 -4.64 -3.88
N LEU A 128 -5.63 -4.67 -5.20
CA LEU A 128 -6.54 -3.94 -6.10
C LEU A 128 -7.98 -4.45 -6.02
N GLU A 129 -8.18 -5.77 -5.89
CA GLU A 129 -9.51 -6.33 -5.66
C GLU A 129 -10.12 -5.79 -4.36
N THR A 130 -9.34 -5.81 -3.27
CA THR A 130 -9.75 -5.29 -1.96
C THR A 130 -10.06 -3.79 -2.01
N LEU A 131 -9.23 -3.02 -2.70
CA LEU A 131 -9.45 -1.60 -2.93
C LEU A 131 -10.75 -1.36 -3.72
N GLY A 132 -10.96 -2.10 -4.80
CA GLY A 132 -12.17 -2.00 -5.63
C GLY A 132 -13.46 -2.33 -4.87
N THR A 133 -13.44 -3.36 -4.02
CA THR A 133 -14.56 -3.67 -3.12
C THR A 133 -14.80 -2.55 -2.11
N THR A 134 -13.74 -2.04 -1.48
CA THR A 134 -13.86 -0.95 -0.49
C THR A 134 -14.45 0.33 -1.10
N LEU A 135 -14.03 0.68 -2.33
CA LEU A 135 -14.57 1.80 -3.10
C LEU A 135 -16.06 1.60 -3.43
N THR A 136 -16.42 0.37 -3.85
CA THR A 136 -17.81 0.02 -4.16
C THR A 136 -18.70 0.14 -2.92
N ASP A 137 -18.26 -0.37 -1.78
CA ASP A 137 -19.00 -0.33 -0.52
C ASP A 137 -19.17 1.10 0.00
N ALA A 138 -18.12 1.92 -0.08
CA ALA A 138 -18.21 3.34 0.26
C ALA A 138 -19.20 4.08 -0.66
N GLY A 139 -19.16 3.80 -1.96
CA GLY A 139 -20.09 4.37 -2.93
C GLY A 139 -21.55 3.96 -2.68
N ASN A 140 -21.81 2.71 -2.30
CA ASN A 140 -23.13 2.24 -1.90
C ASN A 140 -23.63 2.93 -0.63
N SER A 141 -22.74 3.12 0.36
CA SER A 141 -23.08 3.83 1.59
C SER A 141 -23.47 5.28 1.32
N LEU A 142 -22.84 5.95 0.36
CA LEU A 142 -23.09 7.36 0.06
C LEU A 142 -24.30 7.57 -0.88
N ALA A 143 -24.50 6.66 -1.84
CA ALA A 143 -25.67 6.70 -2.74
C ALA A 143 -26.99 6.35 -2.04
N GLY A 144 -26.94 5.66 -0.89
CA GLY A 144 -28.10 5.31 -0.09
C GLY A 144 -28.50 6.34 0.99
N MET A 145 -27.75 7.44 1.14
CA MET A 145 -28.07 8.54 2.07
C MET A 145 -29.00 9.57 1.42
#